data_AF-A0A2S7TWI9-F1
#
_entry.id   AF-A0A2S7TWI9-F1
#
_cell.length_a   1.000
_cell.length_b   1.000
_cell.length_c   1.000
_cell.angle_alpha   90.00
_cell.angle_beta   90.00
_cell.angle_gamma   90.00
#
_symmetry.space_group_name_H-M   'P 1'
#
loop_
_entity.id
_entity.type
_entity.pdbx_description
1 polymer ?
#
loop_
_entity_poly.entity_id
_entity_poly.type
_entity_poly.pdbx_seq_one_letter_code
_entity_poly.pdbx_strand_id
1 'polypeptide(L)'
;MEQHTKQPIPLLARIIFSSRWLQLPLYLGLIVAQIVYVYHFLIELWHLVGGTASHQLDETGIMLIVLALIDVVMISNLLIMVTVGGYETFVSRMRLETHPDQPEWLDHVNASVLKVKLAMAIIGISSIHLLKTFINAEQYDTKTIVAQSAIHVIFLLSAVAIAWCDRLISQPAHGKAH
;
A
#
# COMPACT_ATOMS: atom_id res chain seq x y z
N MET A 1 -32.39 18.14 36.62
CA MET A 1 -32.10 16.98 35.76
C MET A 1 -32.58 17.34 34.36
N GLU A 2 -31.71 17.92 33.53
CA GLU A 2 -32.03 18.16 32.12
C GLU A 2 -32.15 16.81 31.41
N GLN A 3 -33.37 16.48 30.98
CA GLN A 3 -33.64 15.32 30.16
C GLN A 3 -33.14 15.63 28.75
N HIS A 4 -31.98 15.08 28.36
CA HIS A 4 -31.55 15.09 26.97
C HIS A 4 -32.57 14.31 26.12
N THR A 5 -33.53 15.01 25.53
CA THR A 5 -34.42 14.47 24.49
C THR A 5 -33.56 14.03 23.31
N LYS A 6 -33.46 12.72 23.09
CA LYS A 6 -32.80 12.13 21.91
C LYS A 6 -33.59 12.52 20.66
N GLN A 7 -33.22 13.63 20.03
CA GLN A 7 -33.75 14.04 18.74
C GLN A 7 -33.50 12.93 17.70
N PRO A 8 -34.50 12.51 16.90
CA PRO A 8 -34.30 11.50 15.87
C PRO A 8 -33.36 12.03 14.78
N ILE A 9 -32.45 11.16 14.32
CA ILE A 9 -31.45 11.50 13.31
C ILE A 9 -32.18 11.84 11.99
N PRO A 10 -31.92 13.01 11.36
CA PRO A 10 -32.59 13.38 10.10
C PRO A 10 -32.29 12.36 8.98
N LEU A 11 -33.27 12.12 8.11
CA LEU A 11 -33.21 11.12 7.04
C LEU A 11 -31.92 11.22 6.20
N LEU A 12 -31.51 12.45 5.86
CA LEU A 12 -30.29 12.72 5.10
C LEU A 12 -29.03 12.20 5.81
N ALA A 13 -28.91 12.43 7.13
CA ALA A 13 -27.79 11.94 7.92
C ALA A 13 -27.80 10.40 8.01
N ARG A 14 -28.98 9.77 8.07
CA ARG A 14 -29.10 8.30 8.04
C ARG A 14 -28.64 7.71 6.70
N ILE A 15 -28.98 8.35 5.57
CA ILE A 15 -28.54 7.92 4.23
C ILE A 15 -27.02 8.11 4.08
N ILE A 16 -26.49 9.29 4.43
CA ILE A 16 -25.05 9.58 4.38
C ILE A 16 -24.27 8.58 5.25
N PHE A 17 -24.74 8.32 6.48
CA PHE A 17 -24.06 7.38 7.37
C PHE A 17 -24.11 5.93 6.85
N SER A 18 -25.22 5.51 6.25
CA SER A 18 -25.38 4.15 5.72
C SER A 18 -24.54 3.92 4.45
N SER A 19 -24.18 4.96 3.71
CA SER A 19 -23.36 4.87 2.50
C SER A 19 -21.98 4.21 2.71
N ARG A 20 -21.48 4.21 3.95
CA ARG A 20 -20.22 3.54 4.34
C ARG A 20 -20.22 2.05 3.99
N TRP A 21 -21.36 1.37 4.08
CA TRP A 21 -21.49 -0.05 3.76
C TRP A 21 -21.28 -0.36 2.27
N LEU A 22 -21.40 0.64 1.38
CA LEU A 22 -21.10 0.47 -0.04
C LEU A 22 -19.61 0.16 -0.28
N GLN A 23 -18.72 0.50 0.65
CA GLN A 23 -17.30 0.20 0.53
C GLN A 23 -16.97 -1.26 0.85
N LEU A 24 -17.80 -1.96 1.63
CA LEU A 24 -17.61 -3.37 1.97
C LEU A 24 -17.42 -4.28 0.73
N PRO A 25 -18.31 -4.25 -0.29
CA PRO A 25 -18.12 -5.06 -1.49
C PRO A 25 -16.86 -4.68 -2.28
N LEU A 26 -16.41 -3.43 -2.22
CA LEU A 26 -15.15 -3.01 -2.86
C LEU A 26 -13.96 -3.68 -2.18
N TYR A 27 -13.92 -3.69 -0.84
CA TYR A 27 -12.87 -4.38 -0.08
C TYR A 27 -12.89 -5.90 -0.32
N LEU A 28 -14.07 -6.51 -0.43
CA LEU A 28 -14.18 -7.92 -0.84
C LEU A 28 -13.62 -8.16 -2.25
N GLY A 29 -13.88 -7.25 -3.19
CA GLY A 29 -13.29 -7.28 -4.52
C GLY A 29 -11.76 -7.19 -4.50
N LEU A 30 -11.18 -6.34 -3.64
CA LEU A 30 -9.72 -6.25 -3.46
C LEU A 30 -9.13 -7.53 -2.86
N ILE A 31 -9.84 -8.23 -1.97
CA ILE A 31 -9.42 -9.55 -1.46
C ILE A 31 -9.41 -10.58 -2.59
N VAL A 32 -10.42 -10.57 -3.47
CA VAL A 32 -10.42 -11.46 -4.64
C VAL A 32 -9.25 -11.15 -5.57
N ALA A 33 -8.96 -9.87 -5.82
CA ALA A 33 -7.77 -9.47 -6.58
C ALA A 33 -6.47 -9.97 -5.92
N GLN A 34 -6.39 -9.90 -4.59
CA GLN A 34 -5.26 -10.42 -3.82
C GLN A 34 -5.06 -11.93 -4.04
N ILE A 35 -6.14 -12.72 -4.08
CA ILE A 35 -6.10 -14.16 -4.37
C ILE A 35 -5.58 -14.41 -5.80
N VAL A 36 -6.01 -13.62 -6.78
CA VAL A 36 -5.52 -13.71 -8.16
C VAL A 36 -4.02 -13.43 -8.23
N TYR A 37 -3.51 -12.42 -7.49
CA TYR A 37 -2.08 -12.13 -7.43
C TYR A 37 -1.28 -13.28 -6.79
N VAL A 38 -1.79 -13.92 -5.74
CA VAL A 38 -1.16 -15.11 -5.15
C VAL A 38 -1.08 -16.24 -6.17
N TYR A 39 -2.15 -16.48 -6.92
CA TYR A 39 -2.15 -17.49 -7.98
C TYR A 39 -1.11 -17.17 -9.08
N HIS A 40 -1.05 -15.91 -9.53
CA HIS A 40 -0.05 -15.46 -10.49
C HIS A 40 1.38 -15.65 -9.97
N PHE A 41 1.63 -15.33 -8.69
CA PHE A 41 2.93 -15.55 -8.05
C PHE A 41 3.34 -17.02 -8.09
N LEU A 42 2.41 -17.95 -7.79
CA LEU A 42 2.70 -19.38 -7.83
C LEU A 42 3.06 -19.87 -9.24
N ILE A 43 2.41 -19.33 -10.29
CA ILE A 43 2.74 -19.65 -11.68
C ILE A 43 4.14 -19.15 -12.04
N GLU A 44 4.47 -17.90 -11.71
CA GLU A 44 5.79 -17.33 -11.99
C GLU A 44 6.90 -18.06 -11.22
N LEU A 45 6.63 -18.45 -9.98
CA LEU A 45 7.55 -19.25 -9.17
C LEU A 45 7.78 -20.63 -9.80
N TRP A 46 6.73 -21.26 -10.31
CA TRP A 46 6.84 -22.53 -11.02
C TRP A 46 7.68 -22.38 -12.30
N HIS A 47 7.47 -21.30 -13.08
CA HIS A 47 8.30 -21.01 -14.25
C HIS A 47 9.77 -20.78 -13.89
N LEU A 48 10.07 -20.06 -12.80
CA LEU A 48 11.43 -19.85 -12.33
C LEU A 48 12.12 -21.18 -12.01
N VAL A 49 11.48 -22.01 -11.19
CA VAL A 49 12.03 -23.30 -10.75
C VAL A 49 12.19 -24.25 -11.93
N GLY A 50 11.16 -24.39 -12.77
CA GLY A 50 11.18 -25.28 -13.94
C GLY A 50 12.18 -24.83 -15.02
N GLY A 51 12.23 -23.53 -15.31
CA GLY A 51 13.16 -22.94 -16.30
C GLY A 51 14.62 -23.03 -15.87
N THR A 52 14.89 -22.87 -14.56
CA THR A 52 16.25 -23.05 -14.01
C THR A 52 16.66 -24.52 -14.02
N ALA A 53 15.78 -25.43 -13.59
CA ALA A 53 16.07 -26.87 -13.56
C ALA A 53 16.29 -27.47 -14.96
N SER A 54 15.69 -26.89 -16.00
CA SER A 54 15.85 -27.31 -17.39
C SER A 54 16.97 -26.58 -18.15
N HIS A 55 17.74 -25.70 -17.48
CA HIS A 55 18.76 -24.84 -18.09
C HIS A 55 18.25 -23.99 -19.28
N GLN A 56 16.96 -23.61 -19.26
CA GLN A 56 16.33 -22.81 -20.32
C GLN A 56 16.44 -21.30 -20.06
N LEU A 57 16.69 -20.90 -18.81
CA LEU A 57 16.85 -19.50 -18.41
C LEU A 57 18.34 -19.16 -18.28
N ASP A 58 18.73 -18.03 -18.87
CA ASP A 58 20.01 -17.39 -18.63
C ASP A 58 19.98 -16.55 -17.34
N GLU A 59 21.13 -16.04 -16.90
CA GLU A 59 21.26 -15.26 -15.66
C GLU A 59 20.35 -14.03 -15.66
N THR A 60 20.27 -13.32 -16.78
CA THR A 60 19.39 -12.16 -16.96
C THR A 60 17.91 -12.56 -16.85
N GLY A 61 17.50 -13.67 -17.47
CA GLY A 61 16.14 -14.19 -17.40
C GLY A 61 15.72 -14.57 -15.96
N ILE A 62 16.59 -15.25 -15.22
CA ILE A 62 16.36 -15.58 -13.80
C ILE A 62 16.16 -14.29 -12.99
N MET A 63 17.06 -13.30 -13.18
CA MET A 63 16.96 -12.02 -12.48
C MET A 63 15.66 -11.26 -12.81
N LEU A 64 15.22 -11.27 -14.07
CA LEU A 64 13.97 -10.61 -14.49
C LEU A 64 12.72 -11.27 -13.89
N ILE A 65 12.70 -12.60 -13.79
CA ILE A 65 11.58 -13.33 -13.14
C ILE A 65 11.59 -13.06 -11.63
N VAL A 66 12.75 -13.06 -10.98
CA VAL A 66 12.86 -12.69 -9.55
C VAL A 66 12.36 -11.27 -9.31
N LEU A 67 12.72 -10.30 -10.15
CA LEU A 67 12.19 -8.93 -10.04
C LEU A 67 10.67 -8.87 -10.24
N ALA A 68 10.11 -9.67 -11.14
CA ALA A 68 8.67 -9.78 -11.32
C ALA A 68 7.97 -10.37 -10.08
N LEU A 69 8.56 -11.40 -9.46
CA LEU A 69 8.05 -11.99 -8.21
C LEU A 69 8.07 -10.97 -7.06
N ILE A 70 9.14 -10.20 -6.92
CA ILE A 70 9.24 -9.15 -5.90
C ILE A 70 8.16 -8.07 -6.14
N ASP A 71 7.93 -7.68 -7.38
CA ASP A 71 6.92 -6.68 -7.72
C ASP A 71 5.50 -7.12 -7.34
N VAL A 72 5.13 -8.37 -7.63
CA VAL A 72 3.83 -8.94 -7.22
C VAL A 72 3.67 -8.89 -5.70
N VAL A 73 4.73 -9.18 -4.93
CA VAL A 73 4.72 -9.09 -3.47
C VAL A 73 4.56 -7.64 -2.99
N MET A 74 5.22 -6.67 -3.64
CA MET A 74 5.09 -5.26 -3.29
C MET A 74 3.68 -4.72 -3.51
N ILE A 75 3.06 -5.05 -4.66
CA ILE A 75 1.67 -4.67 -4.94
C ILE A 75 0.72 -5.34 -3.93
N SER A 76 0.96 -6.60 -3.60
CA SER A 76 0.19 -7.35 -2.59
C SER A 76 0.21 -6.69 -1.21
N ASN A 77 1.39 -6.24 -0.77
CA ASN A 77 1.53 -5.55 0.51
C ASN A 77 0.76 -4.22 0.53
N LEU A 78 0.78 -3.47 -0.58
CA LEU A 78 0.00 -2.25 -0.74
C LEU A 78 -1.51 -2.55 -0.72
N LEU A 79 -1.96 -3.60 -1.42
CA LEU A 79 -3.37 -4.00 -1.45
C LEU A 79 -3.90 -4.36 -0.07
N ILE A 80 -3.14 -5.11 0.72
CA ILE A 80 -3.50 -5.43 2.11
C ILE A 80 -3.61 -4.15 2.94
N MET A 81 -2.62 -3.26 2.81
CA MET A 81 -2.59 -1.99 3.53
C MET A 81 -3.81 -1.10 3.19
N VAL A 82 -4.19 -1.02 1.92
CA VAL A 82 -5.36 -0.26 1.44
C VAL A 82 -6.66 -0.91 1.89
N THR A 83 -6.76 -2.24 1.81
CA THR A 83 -7.99 -2.98 2.12
C THR A 83 -8.30 -2.90 3.61
N VAL A 84 -7.33 -3.26 4.46
CA VAL A 84 -7.54 -3.32 5.90
C VAL A 84 -7.60 -1.92 6.51
N GLY A 85 -6.66 -1.03 6.14
CA GLY A 85 -6.66 0.36 6.64
C GLY A 85 -7.88 1.16 6.17
N GLY A 86 -8.33 0.92 4.94
CA GLY A 86 -9.57 1.51 4.41
C GLY A 86 -10.80 1.02 5.16
N TYR A 87 -10.92 -0.29 5.38
CA TYR A 87 -12.03 -0.88 6.14
C TYR A 87 -12.10 -0.32 7.57
N GLU A 88 -10.97 -0.26 8.27
CA GLU A 88 -10.91 0.25 9.63
C GLU A 88 -11.31 1.73 9.72
N THR A 89 -10.80 2.55 8.80
CA THR A 89 -11.04 4.00 8.76
C THR A 89 -12.49 4.31 8.41
N PHE A 90 -13.03 3.65 7.38
CA PHE A 90 -14.26 4.09 6.74
C PHE A 90 -15.46 3.16 6.95
N VAL A 91 -15.31 1.91 7.37
CA VAL A 91 -16.45 1.00 7.61
C VAL A 91 -16.61 0.68 9.08
N SER A 92 -15.67 -0.06 9.67
CA SER A 92 -15.77 -0.52 11.05
C SER A 92 -14.40 -0.69 11.68
N ARG A 93 -14.25 -0.20 12.91
CA ARG A 93 -13.06 -0.48 13.73
C ARG A 93 -13.01 -1.96 14.06
N MET A 94 -11.86 -2.58 13.80
CA MET A 94 -11.57 -3.96 14.17
C MET A 94 -11.03 -3.92 15.59
N ARG A 95 -11.85 -4.18 16.62
CA ARG A 95 -11.46 -4.12 18.04
C ARG A 95 -10.51 -5.29 18.39
N LEU A 96 -9.27 -5.21 17.92
CA LEU A 96 -8.27 -6.30 17.98
C LEU A 96 -7.25 -6.16 19.12
N GLU A 97 -7.39 -5.15 19.99
CA GLU A 97 -6.46 -4.66 21.03
C GLU A 97 -5.85 -5.71 21.99
N THR A 98 -6.29 -6.97 21.92
CA THR A 98 -5.83 -8.09 22.78
C THR A 98 -5.47 -9.36 22.01
N HIS A 99 -5.41 -9.32 20.67
CA HIS A 99 -5.09 -10.50 19.86
C HIS A 99 -3.58 -10.60 19.58
N PRO A 100 -2.92 -11.75 19.87
CA PRO A 100 -1.46 -11.91 19.68
C PRO A 100 -1.00 -11.71 18.23
N ASP A 101 -1.88 -11.97 17.26
CA ASP A 101 -1.61 -11.82 15.83
C ASP A 101 -1.99 -10.44 15.25
N GLN A 102 -2.30 -9.44 16.10
CA GLN A 102 -2.55 -8.08 15.63
C GLN A 102 -1.25 -7.50 15.04
N PRO A 103 -1.26 -7.05 13.78
CA PRO A 103 -0.13 -6.34 13.22
C PRO A 103 0.11 -5.03 13.97
N GLU A 104 1.37 -4.74 14.28
CA GLU A 104 1.77 -3.50 14.97
C GLU A 104 1.32 -2.22 14.24
N TRP A 105 1.12 -2.31 12.90
CA TRP A 105 0.58 -1.21 12.10
C TRP A 105 -0.91 -0.93 12.29
N LEU A 106 -1.68 -1.86 12.88
CA LEU A 106 -3.08 -1.67 13.27
C LEU A 106 -3.23 -1.11 14.69
N ASP A 107 -2.31 -1.40 15.60
CA ASP A 107 -2.47 -1.03 17.02
C ASP A 107 -2.30 0.46 17.28
N HIS A 108 -1.43 1.10 16.50
CA HIS A 108 -1.19 2.54 16.55
C HIS A 108 -1.47 3.14 15.18
N VAL A 109 -2.75 3.23 14.80
CA VAL A 109 -3.17 3.95 13.57
C VAL A 109 -3.03 5.47 13.78
N ASN A 110 -1.81 5.94 13.99
CA ASN A 110 -1.46 7.31 13.76
C ASN A 110 -1.51 7.52 12.24
N ALA A 111 -2.40 8.40 11.78
CA ALA A 111 -2.57 8.71 10.36
C ALA A 111 -1.24 9.05 9.66
N SER A 112 -0.24 9.54 10.41
CA SER A 112 1.11 9.77 9.92
C SER A 112 1.88 8.51 9.57
N VAL A 113 1.81 7.46 10.39
CA VAL A 113 2.48 6.17 10.13
C VAL A 113 1.91 5.49 8.89
N LEU A 114 0.59 5.56 8.70
CA LEU A 114 -0.07 5.02 7.50
C LEU A 114 0.38 5.75 6.22
N LYS A 115 0.47 7.09 6.26
CA LYS A 115 0.93 7.90 5.12
C LYS A 115 2.38 7.56 4.74
N VAL A 116 3.27 7.45 5.73
CA VAL A 116 4.68 7.13 5.48
C VAL A 116 4.83 5.73 4.90
N LYS A 117 4.13 4.73 5.44
CA LYS A 117 4.17 3.35 4.93
C LYS A 117 3.64 3.24 3.49
N LEU A 118 2.56 3.96 3.15
CA LEU A 118 2.06 4.03 1.77
C LEU A 118 3.10 4.67 0.84
N ALA A 119 3.72 5.78 1.25
CA ALA A 119 4.74 6.45 0.44
C ALA A 119 5.96 5.56 0.18
N MET A 120 6.45 4.84 1.21
CA MET A 120 7.55 3.88 1.06
C MET A 120 7.20 2.74 0.12
N ALA A 121 5.97 2.20 0.21
CA ALA A 121 5.52 1.14 -0.69
C ALA A 121 5.50 1.60 -2.16
N ILE A 122 4.97 2.80 -2.44
CA ILE A 122 4.94 3.38 -3.80
C ILE A 122 6.36 3.60 -4.35
N ILE A 123 7.25 4.14 -3.52
CA ILE A 123 8.67 4.32 -3.90
C ILE A 123 9.31 2.98 -4.22
N GLY A 124 9.13 1.96 -3.36
CA GLY A 124 9.69 0.62 -3.56
C GLY A 124 9.21 -0.03 -4.86
N ILE A 125 7.91 0.01 -5.15
CA ILE A 125 7.33 -0.50 -6.42
C ILE A 125 7.98 0.21 -7.61
N SER A 126 8.08 1.55 -7.55
CA SER A 126 8.68 2.35 -8.61
C SER A 126 10.19 2.04 -8.80
N SER A 127 10.93 1.80 -7.72
CA SER A 127 12.36 1.43 -7.79
C SER A 127 12.57 0.07 -8.47
N ILE A 128 11.75 -0.94 -8.15
CA ILE A 128 11.86 -2.27 -8.76
C ILE A 128 11.57 -2.21 -10.26
N HIS A 129 10.55 -1.46 -10.65
CA HIS A 129 10.24 -1.23 -12.06
C HIS A 129 11.39 -0.57 -12.80
N LEU A 130 11.99 0.48 -12.21
CA LEU A 130 13.14 1.16 -12.82
C LEU A 130 14.36 0.22 -12.93
N LEU A 131 14.61 -0.62 -11.92
CA LEU A 131 15.68 -1.60 -11.92
C LEU A 131 15.47 -2.66 -13.01
N LYS A 132 14.25 -3.17 -13.17
CA LYS A 132 13.88 -4.10 -14.25
C LYS A 132 14.12 -3.48 -15.63
N THR A 133 13.71 -2.22 -15.83
CA THR A 133 13.98 -1.48 -17.06
C THR A 133 15.47 -1.30 -17.29
N PHE A 134 16.24 -0.95 -16.25
CA PHE A 134 17.68 -0.74 -16.34
C PHE A 134 18.45 -2.00 -16.73
N ILE A 135 18.10 -3.14 -16.13
CA ILE A 135 18.71 -4.44 -16.44
C ILE A 135 18.49 -4.84 -17.90
N ASN A 136 17.34 -4.48 -18.46
CA ASN A 136 16.95 -4.83 -19.81
C ASN A 136 16.88 -3.59 -20.73
N ALA A 137 17.77 -2.62 -20.49
CA ALA A 137 17.68 -1.29 -21.11
C ALA A 137 17.70 -1.30 -22.64
N GLU A 138 18.35 -2.29 -23.26
CA GLU A 138 18.40 -2.45 -24.71
C GLU A 138 17.02 -2.67 -25.35
N GLN A 139 16.04 -3.17 -24.57
CA GLN A 139 14.68 -3.41 -25.04
C GLN A 139 13.73 -2.24 -24.81
N TYR A 140 14.18 -1.14 -24.20
CA TYR A 140 13.36 0.02 -23.89
C TYR A 140 13.85 1.28 -24.60
N ASP A 141 12.91 2.10 -25.06
CA ASP A 141 13.24 3.40 -25.63
C ASP A 141 13.82 4.33 -24.56
N THR A 142 14.85 5.11 -24.92
CA THR A 142 15.51 6.07 -24.04
C THR A 142 14.52 7.03 -23.38
N LYS A 143 13.47 7.45 -24.10
CA LYS A 143 12.44 8.34 -23.54
C LYS A 143 11.66 7.67 -22.41
N THR A 144 11.40 6.38 -22.52
CA THR A 144 10.72 5.59 -21.48
C THR A 144 11.58 5.51 -20.22
N ILE A 145 12.88 5.23 -20.38
CA ILE A 145 13.84 5.14 -19.27
C ILE A 145 13.95 6.49 -18.54
N VAL A 146 14.08 7.59 -19.29
CA VAL A 146 14.16 8.95 -18.73
C VAL A 146 12.85 9.34 -18.04
N ALA A 147 11.70 9.04 -18.65
CA ALA A 147 10.39 9.33 -18.05
C ALA A 147 10.18 8.55 -16.75
N GLN A 148 10.50 7.25 -16.72
CA GLN A 148 10.41 6.43 -15.51
C GLN A 148 11.34 6.96 -14.41
N SER A 149 12.58 7.34 -14.77
CA SER A 149 13.54 7.94 -13.83
C SER A 149 13.01 9.26 -13.26
N ALA A 150 12.42 10.11 -14.10
CA ALA A 150 11.85 11.38 -13.67
C ALA A 150 10.66 11.19 -12.71
N ILE A 151 9.76 10.25 -13.02
CA ILE A 151 8.64 9.90 -12.12
C ILE A 151 9.15 9.39 -10.79
N HIS A 152 10.19 8.55 -10.78
CA HIS A 152 10.77 8.03 -9.56
C HIS A 152 11.34 9.15 -8.67
N VAL A 153 12.05 10.11 -9.27
CA VAL A 153 12.54 11.30 -8.55
C VAL A 153 11.39 12.11 -7.96
N ILE A 154 10.27 12.26 -8.68
CA ILE A 154 9.07 12.94 -8.16
C ILE A 154 8.51 12.21 -6.93
N PHE A 155 8.48 10.88 -6.93
CA PHE A 155 8.04 10.11 -5.76
C PHE A 155 8.98 10.26 -4.57
N LEU A 156 10.31 10.25 -4.79
CA LEU A 156 11.28 10.50 -3.72
C LEU A 156 11.09 11.88 -3.10
N LEU A 157 10.97 12.92 -3.94
CA LEU A 157 10.69 14.29 -3.48
C LEU A 157 9.38 14.39 -2.71
N SER A 158 8.33 13.68 -3.17
CA SER A 158 7.03 13.64 -2.50
C SER A 158 7.12 13.00 -1.10
N ALA A 159 7.88 11.91 -0.95
CA ALA A 159 8.07 11.29 0.36
C ALA A 159 8.88 12.17 1.33
N VAL A 160 9.91 12.86 0.82
CA VAL A 160 10.64 13.85 1.63
C VAL A 160 9.69 14.96 2.10
N ALA A 161 8.83 15.47 1.22
CA ALA A 161 7.83 16.47 1.57
C ALA A 161 6.86 15.95 2.65
N ILE A 162 6.36 14.71 2.52
CA ILE A 162 5.48 14.08 3.52
C ILE A 162 6.18 13.97 4.88
N ALA A 163 7.42 13.47 4.91
CA ALA A 163 8.20 13.35 6.14
C ALA A 163 8.48 14.72 6.79
N TRP A 164 8.76 15.73 5.97
CA TRP A 164 8.97 17.10 6.45
C TRP A 164 7.69 17.70 7.06
N CYS A 165 6.55 17.56 6.39
CA CYS A 165 5.25 18.00 6.90
C CYS A 165 4.90 17.28 8.21
N ASP A 166 5.15 15.98 8.29
CA ASP A 166 4.87 15.19 9.49
C ASP A 166 5.70 15.65 10.70
N ARG A 167 6.98 15.97 10.48
CA ARG A 167 7.86 16.53 11.50
C ARG A 167 7.42 17.91 11.97
N LEU A 168 6.87 18.76 11.09
CA LEU A 168 6.36 20.08 11.45
C LEU A 168 5.10 19.98 12.33
N ILE A 169 4.20 19.08 12.00
CA ILE A 169 2.94 18.88 12.73
C ILE A 169 3.19 18.21 14.09
N SER A 170 4.22 17.36 14.19
CA SER A 170 4.56 16.62 15.42
C SER A 170 5.46 17.37 16.40
N GLN A 171 5.83 18.63 16.14
CA GLN A 171 6.54 19.45 17.14
C GLN A 171 5.55 19.85 18.25
N PRO A 172 5.78 19.43 19.52
CA PRO A 172 5.02 19.99 20.62
C PRO A 172 5.37 21.47 20.68
N ALA A 173 4.34 22.33 20.72
CA ALA A 173 4.54 23.71 21.15
C ALA A 173 5.23 23.63 22.51
N HIS A 174 6.53 23.93 22.57
CA HIS A 174 7.22 24.15 23.83
C HIS A 174 6.55 25.36 24.48
N GLY A 175 5.55 25.06 25.32
CA GLY A 175 5.01 26.00 26.28
C GLY A 175 6.18 26.51 27.09
N LYS A 176 6.40 27.83 26.99
CA LYS A 176 7.29 28.56 27.88
C LYS A 176 6.87 28.22 29.30
N ALA A 177 7.71 27.45 30.00
CA ALA A 177 7.63 27.37 31.45
C ALA A 177 8.16 28.70 32.01
N HIS A 178 7.41 29.19 33.01
CA HIS A 178 7.60 30.45 33.74
C HIS A 178 9.02 30.70 34.25
#